data_AF-A0A351LYV7-F1
#
_entry.id   AF-A0A351LYV7-F1
#
_cell.length_a   1.000
_cell.length_b   1.000
_cell.length_c   1.000
_cell.angle_alpha   90.00
_cell.angle_beta   90.00
_cell.angle_gamma   90.00
#
_symmetry.space_group_name_H-M   'P 1'
#
loop_
_entity.id
_entity.type
_entity.pdbx_description
1 polymer ?
#
loop_
_entity_poly.entity_id
_entity_poly.type
_entity_poly.pdbx_seq_one_letter_code
_entity_poly.pdbx_strand_id
1 'polypeptide(L)'
;MAGGRERVLRRRISSVQNTKKITRAMELIAATRVVKAQQRARAAKPYAEQITSVIENLAAGGAEVDHPLLRRAEKVERVGVVVISSDRGLAGPYNTTVIRAAERQVQNARSEGADYALIVIGKKA
;
A
#
# COMPACT_ATOMS: atom_id res chain seq x y z
N MET A 1 41.76 15.77 30.48
CA MET A 1 40.44 16.24 30.98
C MET A 1 39.47 15.08 31.11
N ALA A 2 39.24 14.55 32.32
CA ALA A 2 38.38 13.39 32.54
C ALA A 2 36.87 13.67 32.33
N GLY A 3 36.41 14.92 32.51
CA GLY A 3 34.98 15.28 32.41
C GLY A 3 34.40 15.41 30.99
N GLY A 4 35.25 15.50 29.95
CA GLY A 4 34.78 15.64 28.56
C GLY A 4 34.05 14.40 28.04
N ARG A 5 34.57 13.20 28.36
CA ARG A 5 33.97 11.91 27.96
C ARG A 5 32.63 11.67 28.65
N GLU A 6 32.53 11.99 29.94
CA GLU A 6 31.29 11.86 30.69
C GLU A 6 30.19 12.79 30.15
N ARG A 7 30.52 14.06 29.83
CA ARG A 7 29.56 15.02 29.26
C ARG A 7 29.00 14.54 27.91
N VAL A 8 29.84 13.97 27.05
CA VAL A 8 29.41 13.40 25.75
C VAL A 8 28.45 12.23 25.96
N LEU A 9 28.76 11.32 26.90
CA LEU A 9 27.88 10.18 27.22
C LEU A 9 26.53 10.65 27.77
N ARG A 10 26.51 11.59 28.73
CA ARG A 10 25.27 12.17 29.26
C ARG A 10 24.43 12.83 28.16
N ARG A 11 25.06 13.53 27.21
CA ARG A 11 24.37 14.11 26.04
C ARG A 11 23.77 13.04 25.13
N ARG A 12 24.50 11.96 24.85
CA ARG A 12 23.99 10.83 24.03
C ARG A 12 22.80 10.15 24.71
N ILE A 13 22.86 9.92 26.02
CA ILE A 13 21.75 9.36 26.80
C ILE A 13 20.51 10.25 26.67
N SER A 14 20.65 11.56 26.90
CA SER A 14 19.53 12.51 26.76
C SER A 14 18.94 12.49 25.34
N SER A 15 19.79 12.46 24.31
CA SER A 15 19.33 12.38 22.91
C SER A 15 18.53 11.12 22.64
N VAL A 16 19.01 9.94 23.06
CA VAL A 16 18.32 8.66 22.84
C VAL A 16 17.00 8.60 23.63
N GLN A 17 16.97 9.13 24.86
CA GLN A 17 15.73 9.23 25.64
C GLN A 17 14.69 10.12 24.95
N ASN A 18 15.11 11.23 24.33
CA ASN A 18 14.21 12.08 23.56
C ASN A 18 13.69 11.37 22.32
N THR A 19 14.56 10.70 21.55
CA THR A 19 14.14 9.89 20.39
C THR A 19 13.13 8.81 20.80
N LYS A 20 13.36 8.11 21.93
CA LYS A 20 12.43 7.11 22.48
C LYS A 20 11.05 7.69 22.76
N LYS A 21 10.97 8.89 23.34
CA LYS A 21 9.68 9.57 23.61
C LYS A 21 8.97 9.94 22.31
N ILE A 22 9.70 10.46 21.33
CA ILE A 22 9.15 10.86 20.02
C ILE A 22 8.60 9.63 19.29
N THR A 23 9.38 8.54 19.18
CA THR A 23 8.91 7.34 18.48
C THR A 23 7.75 6.68 19.20
N ARG A 24 7.72 6.70 20.55
CA ARG A 24 6.56 6.22 21.32
C ARG A 24 5.29 7.03 21.03
N ALA A 25 5.39 8.35 20.93
CA ALA A 25 4.26 9.18 20.56
C ALA A 25 3.78 8.89 19.12
N MET A 26 4.72 8.72 18.17
CA MET A 26 4.40 8.35 16.79
C MET A 26 3.69 6.98 16.70
N GLU A 27 4.15 6.00 17.48
CA GLU A 27 3.54 4.67 17.58
C GLU A 27 2.08 4.76 18.03
N LEU A 28 1.80 5.52 19.10
CA LEU A 28 0.44 5.73 19.60
C LEU A 28 -0.46 6.42 18.56
N ILE A 29 0.06 7.45 17.89
CA ILE A 29 -0.68 8.14 16.80
C ILE A 29 -0.98 7.17 15.65
N ALA A 30 -0.01 6.34 15.27
CA ALA A 30 -0.18 5.35 14.22
C ALA A 30 -1.22 4.29 14.61
N ALA A 31 -1.18 3.79 15.85
CA ALA A 31 -2.16 2.82 16.36
C ALA A 31 -3.60 3.36 16.26
N THR A 32 -3.84 4.61 16.66
CA THR A 32 -5.16 5.23 16.52
C THR A 32 -5.58 5.39 15.05
N ARG A 33 -4.65 5.74 14.15
CA ARG A 33 -4.94 5.90 12.72
C ARG A 33 -5.28 4.56 12.06
N VAL A 34 -4.59 3.48 12.41
CA VAL A 34 -4.87 2.13 11.89
C VAL A 34 -6.27 1.68 12.28
N VAL A 35 -6.66 1.85 13.54
CA VAL A 35 -8.01 1.51 14.00
C VAL A 35 -9.07 2.27 13.22
N LYS A 36 -8.90 3.60 13.03
CA LYS A 36 -9.82 4.41 12.22
C LYS A 36 -9.88 3.96 10.77
N ALA A 37 -8.75 3.56 10.17
CA ALA A 37 -8.72 3.07 8.80
C ALA A 37 -9.46 1.72 8.67
N GLN A 38 -9.25 0.81 9.62
CA GLN A 38 -9.96 -0.48 9.66
C GLN A 38 -11.47 -0.30 9.83
N GLN A 39 -11.91 0.64 10.68
CA GLN A 39 -13.33 0.96 10.83
C GLN A 39 -13.95 1.45 9.51
N ARG A 40 -13.27 2.35 8.78
CA ARG A 40 -13.74 2.80 7.46
C ARG A 40 -13.84 1.66 6.45
N ALA A 41 -12.84 0.79 6.41
CA ALA A 41 -12.86 -0.38 5.52
C ALA A 41 -14.03 -1.32 5.86
N ARG A 42 -14.28 -1.57 7.15
CA ARG A 42 -15.43 -2.38 7.60
C ARG A 42 -16.77 -1.72 7.25
N ALA A 43 -16.88 -0.41 7.38
CA ALA A 43 -18.10 0.32 7.02
C ALA A 43 -18.38 0.29 5.51
N ALA A 44 -17.34 0.27 4.67
CA ALA A 44 -17.48 0.16 3.21
C ALA A 44 -17.78 -1.28 2.74
N LYS A 45 -17.53 -2.29 3.58
CA LYS A 45 -17.64 -3.70 3.23
C LYS A 45 -19.04 -4.13 2.74
N PRO A 46 -20.16 -3.75 3.40
CA PRO A 46 -21.49 -4.17 2.95
C PRO A 46 -21.83 -3.67 1.53
N TYR A 47 -21.40 -2.45 1.18
CA TYR A 47 -21.58 -1.93 -0.18
C TYR A 47 -20.80 -2.77 -1.20
N ALA A 48 -19.52 -3.05 -0.91
CA ALA A 48 -18.67 -3.84 -1.78
C ALA A 48 -19.22 -5.27 -2.00
N GLU A 49 -19.73 -5.90 -0.93
CA GLU A 49 -20.35 -7.22 -1.02
C GLU A 49 -21.63 -7.19 -1.85
N GLN A 50 -22.51 -6.21 -1.61
CA GLN A 50 -23.78 -6.11 -2.31
C GLN A 50 -23.61 -5.82 -3.81
N ILE A 51 -22.73 -4.87 -4.18
CA ILE A 51 -22.49 -4.58 -5.60
C ILE A 51 -21.84 -5.76 -6.31
N THR A 52 -20.94 -6.49 -5.64
CA THR A 52 -20.32 -7.70 -6.19
C THR A 52 -21.38 -8.77 -6.45
N SER A 53 -22.26 -9.02 -5.49
CA SER A 53 -23.36 -9.98 -5.66
C SER A 53 -24.30 -9.61 -6.82
N VAL A 54 -24.62 -8.32 -6.98
CA VAL A 54 -25.42 -7.85 -8.11
C VAL A 54 -24.73 -8.11 -9.45
N ILE A 55 -23.42 -7.84 -9.54
CA ILE A 55 -22.63 -8.08 -10.76
C ILE A 55 -22.54 -9.59 -11.05
N GLU A 56 -22.32 -10.43 -10.04
CA GLU A 56 -22.26 -11.88 -10.18
C GLU A 56 -23.59 -12.46 -10.66
N ASN A 57 -24.71 -12.03 -10.06
CA ASN A 57 -26.05 -12.45 -10.47
C ASN A 57 -26.36 -12.05 -11.92
N LEU A 58 -25.94 -10.85 -12.33
CA LEU A 58 -26.09 -10.38 -13.71
C LEU A 58 -25.27 -11.23 -14.69
N ALA A 59 -24.03 -11.57 -14.33
CA ALA A 59 -23.18 -12.42 -15.14
C ALA A 59 -23.72 -13.87 -15.26
N ALA A 60 -24.30 -14.41 -14.19
CA ALA A 60 -24.90 -15.75 -14.16
C ALA A 60 -26.26 -15.83 -14.89
N GLY A 61 -27.00 -14.74 -14.95
CA GLY A 61 -28.34 -14.65 -15.56
C GLY A 61 -28.39 -14.77 -17.08
N GLY A 62 -27.25 -15.01 -17.75
CA GLY A 62 -27.22 -15.27 -19.20
C GLY A 62 -27.51 -14.05 -20.06
N ALA A 63 -27.45 -12.83 -19.52
CA ALA A 63 -27.36 -11.65 -20.35
C ALA A 63 -26.08 -11.78 -21.19
N GLU A 64 -26.19 -11.73 -22.53
CA GLU A 64 -25.06 -11.50 -23.42
C GLU A 64 -24.52 -10.09 -23.12
N VAL A 65 -23.77 -9.96 -22.03
CA VAL A 65 -23.14 -8.71 -21.64
C VAL A 65 -21.85 -8.62 -22.45
N ASP A 66 -21.95 -8.17 -23.70
CA ASP A 66 -20.81 -7.74 -24.50
C ASP A 66 -20.29 -6.40 -23.96
N HIS A 67 -19.76 -6.43 -22.74
CA HIS A 67 -19.16 -5.28 -22.09
C HIS A 67 -17.64 -5.43 -22.08
N PRO A 68 -16.86 -4.43 -22.56
CA PRO A 68 -15.40 -4.52 -22.62
C PRO A 68 -14.71 -4.89 -21.31
N LEU A 69 -15.27 -4.52 -20.15
CA LEU A 69 -14.72 -4.87 -18.82
C LEU A 69 -15.01 -6.30 -18.35
N LEU A 70 -15.95 -7.00 -19.00
CA LEU A 70 -16.31 -8.39 -18.65
C LEU A 70 -15.75 -9.38 -19.68
N ARG A 71 -15.30 -8.90 -20.85
CA ARG A 71 -14.64 -9.73 -21.85
C ARG A 71 -13.22 -10.09 -21.42
N ARG A 72 -12.85 -11.35 -21.63
CA ARG A 72 -11.46 -11.77 -21.55
C ARG A 72 -10.72 -11.31 -22.80
N ALA A 73 -9.62 -10.62 -22.64
CA ALA A 73 -8.77 -10.25 -23.77
C ALA A 73 -8.17 -11.52 -24.40
N GLU A 74 -8.31 -11.67 -25.72
CA GLU A 74 -7.68 -12.76 -26.49
C GLU A 74 -6.15 -12.66 -26.46
N LYS A 75 -5.64 -11.42 -26.48
CA LYS A 75 -4.23 -11.10 -26.34
C LYS A 75 -4.08 -9.88 -25.43
N VAL A 76 -3.17 -9.98 -24.47
CA VAL A 76 -2.82 -8.86 -23.58
C VAL A 76 -1.68 -8.08 -24.22
N GLU A 77 -1.96 -6.90 -24.76
CA GLU A 77 -0.93 -6.04 -25.36
C GLU A 77 -0.27 -5.11 -24.35
N ARG A 78 -1.03 -4.70 -23.32
CA ARG A 78 -0.55 -3.81 -22.26
C ARG A 78 -1.20 -4.13 -20.93
N VAL A 79 -0.40 -4.15 -19.87
CA VAL A 79 -0.86 -4.38 -18.48
C VAL A 79 -0.82 -3.07 -17.69
N GLY A 80 -1.95 -2.71 -17.08
CA GLY A 80 -2.02 -1.61 -16.11
C GLY A 80 -1.65 -2.10 -14.71
N VAL A 81 -0.59 -1.55 -14.11
CA VAL A 81 -0.17 -1.87 -12.74
C VAL A 81 -0.45 -0.67 -11.84
N VAL A 82 -1.43 -0.83 -10.93
CA VAL A 82 -1.77 0.18 -9.94
C VAL A 82 -0.93 -0.04 -8.68
N VAL A 83 -0.05 0.90 -8.37
CA VAL A 83 0.90 0.82 -7.24
C VAL A 83 0.40 1.75 -6.13
N ILE A 84 -0.02 1.17 -5.01
CA ILE A 84 -0.53 1.93 -3.86
C ILE A 84 0.49 1.87 -2.73
N SER A 85 1.19 2.99 -2.52
CA SER A 85 2.19 3.20 -1.46
C SER A 85 1.73 4.23 -0.43
N SER A 86 2.56 4.53 0.57
CA SER A 86 2.27 5.55 1.56
C SER A 86 2.78 6.93 1.11
N ASP A 87 2.15 8.00 1.62
CA ASP A 87 2.72 9.34 1.48
C ASP A 87 3.89 9.61 2.44
N ARG A 88 4.03 8.79 3.49
CA ARG A 88 4.98 9.01 4.59
C ARG A 88 6.01 7.89 4.69
N GLY A 89 7.23 8.23 5.12
CA GLY A 89 8.25 7.26 5.50
C GLY A 89 8.04 6.67 6.90
N LEU A 90 9.07 5.98 7.42
CA LEU A 90 9.05 5.33 8.75
C LEU A 90 7.93 4.30 8.93
N ALA A 91 7.57 3.61 7.84
CA ALA A 91 6.54 2.58 7.78
C ALA A 91 7.14 1.16 7.63
N GLY A 92 8.32 0.93 8.20
CA GLY A 92 9.07 -0.31 8.04
C GLY A 92 9.31 -0.64 6.55
N PRO A 93 9.17 -1.91 6.13
CA PRO A 93 9.42 -2.34 4.76
C PRO A 93 8.25 -2.09 3.79
N TYR A 94 7.16 -1.45 4.22
CA TYR A 94 5.93 -1.36 3.45
C TYR A 94 6.13 -0.87 2.00
N ASN A 95 6.72 0.32 1.82
CA ASN A 95 6.92 0.90 0.49
C ASN A 95 7.86 0.05 -0.37
N THR A 96 8.96 -0.42 0.20
CA THR A 96 9.91 -1.27 -0.53
C THR A 96 9.29 -2.59 -0.97
N THR A 97 8.41 -3.19 -0.15
CA THR A 97 7.73 -4.43 -0.50
C THR A 97 6.71 -4.22 -1.62
N VAL A 98 5.95 -3.13 -1.57
CA VAL A 98 4.99 -2.75 -2.62
C VAL A 98 5.70 -2.49 -3.95
N ILE A 99 6.78 -1.69 -3.94
CA ILE A 99 7.55 -1.38 -5.15
C ILE A 99 8.13 -2.66 -5.77
N ARG A 100 8.74 -3.53 -4.96
CA ARG A 100 9.27 -4.82 -5.44
C ARG A 100 8.18 -5.73 -6.01
N ALA A 101 6.97 -5.68 -5.45
CA ALA A 101 5.83 -6.43 -6.01
C ALA A 101 5.41 -5.87 -7.37
N ALA A 102 5.35 -4.55 -7.52
CA ALA A 102 5.06 -3.89 -8.79
C ALA A 102 6.14 -4.19 -9.85
N GLU A 103 7.42 -4.14 -9.48
CA GLU A 103 8.54 -4.50 -10.36
C GLU A 103 8.40 -5.93 -10.88
N ARG A 104 8.02 -6.90 -10.03
CA ARG A 104 7.75 -8.27 -10.46
C ARG A 104 6.60 -8.35 -11.47
N GLN A 105 5.52 -7.61 -11.26
CA GLN A 105 4.40 -7.58 -12.21
C GLN A 105 4.79 -6.97 -13.56
N VAL A 106 5.60 -5.92 -13.55
CA VAL A 106 6.15 -5.30 -14.77
C VAL A 106 7.08 -6.28 -15.50
N GLN A 107 7.93 -7.00 -14.78
CA GLN A 107 8.80 -8.01 -15.37
C GLN A 107 8.01 -9.16 -15.99
N ASN A 108 6.96 -9.64 -15.31
CA ASN A 108 6.08 -10.68 -15.84
C ASN A 108 5.40 -10.23 -17.14
N ALA A 109 4.79 -9.04 -17.15
CA ALA A 109 4.15 -8.49 -18.34
C ALA A 109 5.13 -8.40 -19.53
N ARG A 110 6.34 -7.90 -19.29
CA ARG A 110 7.40 -7.84 -20.31
C ARG A 110 7.83 -9.23 -20.80
N SER A 111 7.93 -10.21 -19.89
CA SER A 111 8.30 -11.58 -20.25
C SER A 111 7.26 -12.28 -21.12
N GLU A 112 5.99 -11.88 -21.00
CA GLU A 112 4.87 -12.32 -21.84
C GLU A 112 4.76 -11.50 -23.14
N GLY A 113 5.68 -10.57 -23.39
CA GLY A 113 5.69 -9.71 -24.58
C GLY A 113 4.68 -8.56 -24.55
N ALA A 114 4.09 -8.27 -23.40
CA ALA A 114 3.17 -7.15 -23.20
C ALA A 114 3.91 -5.88 -22.72
N ASP A 115 3.42 -4.72 -23.13
CA ASP A 115 3.82 -3.43 -22.57
C ASP A 115 3.16 -3.21 -21.20
N TYR A 116 3.52 -2.13 -20.49
CA TYR A 116 2.94 -1.81 -19.19
C TYR A 116 2.70 -0.32 -19.00
N ALA A 117 1.72 -0.01 -18.16
CA ALA A 117 1.47 1.34 -17.66
C ALA A 117 1.43 1.32 -16.14
N LEU A 118 2.10 2.28 -15.51
CA LEU A 118 2.08 2.44 -14.05
C LEU A 118 1.11 3.52 -13.65
N ILE A 119 0.24 3.22 -12.68
CA ILE A 119 -0.59 4.20 -11.99
C ILE A 119 -0.14 4.22 -10.54
N VAL A 120 0.55 5.30 -10.16
CA VAL A 120 1.18 5.40 -8.83
C VAL A 120 0.34 6.27 -7.91
N ILE A 121 0.04 5.72 -6.73
CA ILE A 121 -0.68 6.40 -5.66
C ILE A 121 0.20 6.40 -4.42
N GLY A 122 0.43 7.59 -3.87
CA GLY A 122 1.27 7.80 -2.70
C GLY A 122 2.67 8.33 -3.06
N LYS A 123 3.16 9.31 -2.28
CA LYS A 123 4.43 10.03 -2.53
C LYS A 123 5.72 9.19 -2.35
N LYS A 124 5.63 7.92 -1.96
CA LYS A 124 6.79 7.04 -1.72
C LYS A 124 6.97 5.93 -2.73
N ALA A 125 6.10 5.84 -3.73
CA ALA A 125 6.27 4.98 -4.90
C ALA A 125 6.85 5.77 -6.07
#